data_AF-A0A3A6QQK3-F1
#
_entry.id   AF-A0A3A6QQK3-F1
#
_cell.length_a   1.000
_cell.length_b   1.000
_cell.length_c   1.000
_cell.angle_alpha   90.00
_cell.angle_beta   90.00
_cell.angle_gamma   90.00
#
_symmetry.space_group_name_H-M   'P 1'
#
loop_
_entity.id
_entity.type
_entity.pdbx_description
1 polymer ?
#
loop_
_entity_poly.entity_id
_entity_poly.type
_entity_poly.pdbx_seq_one_letter_code
_entity_poly.pdbx_strand_id
1 'polypeptide(L)'
;MNAVDSNRLKIWQALSEFFLDTEVEQAAFNHVAKTIEESGYTLTEVHSILWFEVFPVLQGNLKSVAGEWAGWPDEWLLKYISVRELAPAKPARGWVGDEINRCWEEVLRRLKSAGPVGRR
;
A
#
# COMPACT_ATOMS: atom_id res chain seq x y z
N MET A 1 -12.47 -11.91 -15.03
CA MET A 1 -11.55 -10.87 -14.56
C MET A 1 -12.39 -9.89 -13.76
N ASN A 2 -12.12 -9.73 -12.46
CA ASN A 2 -12.79 -8.69 -11.70
C ASN A 2 -12.28 -7.34 -12.21
N ALA A 3 -13.19 -6.47 -12.65
CA ALA A 3 -12.82 -5.14 -13.10
C ALA A 3 -12.15 -4.38 -11.94
N VAL A 4 -11.01 -3.77 -12.20
CA VAL A 4 -10.35 -2.87 -11.24
C VAL A 4 -11.17 -1.60 -11.18
N ASP A 5 -11.73 -1.26 -10.01
CA ASP A 5 -12.36 0.04 -9.81
C ASP A 5 -11.29 1.15 -9.63
N SER A 6 -11.68 2.40 -9.84
CA SER A 6 -10.76 3.55 -9.77
C SER A 6 -10.15 3.75 -8.37
N ASN A 7 -10.83 3.37 -7.30
CA ASN A 7 -10.30 3.48 -5.93
C ASN A 7 -9.31 2.35 -5.64
N ARG A 8 -9.52 1.16 -6.21
CA ARG A 8 -8.57 0.04 -6.12
C ARG A 8 -7.21 0.44 -6.70
N LEU A 9 -7.20 1.08 -7.88
CA LEU A 9 -5.96 1.55 -8.50
C LEU A 9 -5.26 2.63 -7.64
N LYS A 10 -6.00 3.59 -7.07
CA LYS A 10 -5.43 4.59 -6.15
C LYS A 10 -4.77 3.94 -4.93
N ILE A 11 -5.41 2.91 -4.36
CA ILE A 11 -4.84 2.15 -3.24
C ILE A 11 -3.59 1.39 -3.67
N TRP A 12 -3.57 0.78 -4.86
CA TRP A 12 -2.36 0.16 -5.39
C TRP A 12 -1.23 1.17 -5.54
N GLN A 13 -1.50 2.33 -6.14
CA GLN A 13 -0.52 3.40 -6.29
C GLN A 13 0.07 3.81 -4.95
N ALA A 14 -0.77 4.18 -3.99
CA ALA A 14 -0.32 4.63 -2.68
C ALA A 14 0.49 3.54 -1.94
N LEU A 15 0.02 2.29 -1.92
CA LEU A 15 0.73 1.20 -1.25
C LEU A 15 2.06 0.84 -1.95
N SER A 16 2.18 1.11 -3.25
CA SER A 16 3.41 0.83 -4.00
C SER A 16 4.58 1.68 -3.53
N GLU A 17 4.34 2.85 -2.93
CA GLU A 17 5.40 3.71 -2.35
C GLU A 17 6.26 2.99 -1.30
N PHE A 18 5.73 1.97 -0.62
CA PHE A 18 6.49 1.17 0.34
C PHE A 18 7.55 0.27 -0.28
N PHE A 19 7.51 0.08 -1.60
CA PHE A 19 8.34 -0.87 -2.33
C PHE A 19 9.43 -0.19 -3.16
N LEU A 20 9.55 1.13 -3.10
CA LEU A 20 10.71 1.83 -3.65
C LEU A 20 11.97 1.40 -2.90
N ASP A 21 13.10 1.26 -3.60
CA ASP A 21 14.39 0.90 -3.02
C ASP A 21 15.08 2.09 -2.32
N THR A 22 14.28 3.03 -1.83
CA THR A 22 14.64 4.23 -1.08
C THR A 22 13.96 4.23 0.29
N GLU A 23 14.42 5.09 1.20
CA GLU A 23 13.72 5.28 2.48
C GLU A 23 12.31 5.82 2.26
N VAL A 24 11.32 5.23 2.95
CA VAL A 24 9.93 5.72 2.90
C VAL A 24 9.80 6.97 3.75
N GLU A 25 9.56 8.10 3.10
CA GLU A 25 9.46 9.39 3.77
C GLU A 25 8.14 9.58 4.53
N GLN A 26 8.15 10.53 5.46
CA GLN A 26 6.95 10.85 6.26
C GLN A 26 5.77 11.32 5.42
N ALA A 27 6.02 11.95 4.27
CA ALA A 27 5.01 12.39 3.32
C ALA A 27 4.28 11.21 2.65
N ALA A 28 5.00 10.14 2.31
CA ALA A 28 4.43 8.93 1.71
C ALA A 28 3.40 8.29 2.65
N PHE A 29 3.75 8.10 3.91
CA PHE A 29 2.81 7.57 4.91
C PHE A 29 1.56 8.45 5.12
N ASN A 30 1.70 9.79 5.05
CA ASN A 30 0.55 10.70 5.10
C ASN A 30 -0.34 10.56 3.87
N HIS A 31 0.27 10.43 2.69
CA HIS A 31 -0.43 10.24 1.44
C HIS A 31 -1.20 8.91 1.42
N VAL A 32 -0.57 7.82 1.89
CA VAL A 32 -1.25 6.52 2.03
C VAL A 32 -2.41 6.60 3.01
N ALA A 33 -2.23 7.20 4.19
CA ALA A 33 -3.30 7.37 5.17
C ALA A 33 -4.50 8.12 4.56
N LYS A 34 -4.25 9.27 3.91
CA LYS A 34 -5.29 10.06 3.24
C LYS A 34 -6.00 9.27 2.14
N THR A 35 -5.25 8.54 1.31
CA THR A 35 -5.81 7.74 0.23
C THR A 35 -6.74 6.66 0.77
N ILE A 36 -6.39 6.04 1.90
CA ILE A 36 -7.26 5.06 2.59
C ILE A 36 -8.57 5.71 3.01
N GLU A 37 -8.51 6.87 3.69
CA GLU A 37 -9.71 7.59 4.15
C GLU A 37 -10.65 8.00 3.00
N GLU A 38 -10.10 8.37 1.85
CA GLU A 38 -10.86 8.80 0.67
C GLU A 38 -11.38 7.63 -0.19
N SER A 39 -10.86 6.42 -0.01
CA SER A 39 -11.13 5.27 -0.89
C SER A 39 -12.45 4.56 -0.62
N GLY A 40 -12.99 4.69 0.60
CA GLY A 40 -14.14 3.90 1.08
C GLY A 40 -13.81 2.47 1.52
N TYR A 41 -12.55 2.03 1.42
CA TYR A 41 -12.11 0.74 1.94
C TYR A 41 -11.85 0.80 3.45
N THR A 42 -12.19 -0.27 4.15
CA THR A 42 -11.81 -0.47 5.55
C THR A 42 -10.32 -0.80 5.67
N LEU A 43 -9.74 -0.59 6.85
CA LEU A 43 -8.34 -0.93 7.11
C LEU A 43 -8.04 -2.42 6.88
N THR A 44 -8.99 -3.30 7.19
CA THR A 44 -8.86 -4.74 6.96
C THR A 44 -8.81 -5.06 5.46
N GLU A 45 -9.59 -4.37 4.64
CA GLU A 45 -9.59 -4.56 3.19
C GLU A 45 -8.32 -4.01 2.54
N VAL A 46 -7.86 -2.83 2.95
CA VAL A 46 -6.58 -2.29 2.46
C VAL A 46 -5.40 -3.16 2.89
N HIS A 47 -5.42 -3.69 4.12
CA HIS A 47 -4.43 -4.67 4.57
C HIS A 47 -4.48 -5.94 3.71
N SER A 48 -5.67 -6.39 3.31
CA SER A 48 -5.84 -7.50 2.36
C SER A 48 -5.19 -7.20 1.01
N ILE A 49 -5.47 -6.01 0.45
CA ILE A 49 -4.90 -5.52 -0.81
C ILE A 49 -3.37 -5.47 -0.74
N LEU A 50 -2.81 -4.90 0.33
CA LEU A 50 -1.36 -4.83 0.54
C LEU A 50 -0.71 -6.21 0.44
N TRP A 51 -1.23 -7.20 1.16
CA TRP A 51 -0.56 -8.49 1.29
C TRP A 51 -0.87 -9.49 0.16
N PHE A 52 -2.06 -9.44 -0.42
CA PHE A 52 -2.47 -10.40 -1.45
C PHE A 52 -2.34 -9.87 -2.89
N GLU A 53 -2.35 -8.55 -3.08
CA GLU A 53 -2.31 -7.94 -4.42
C GLU A 53 -0.95 -7.27 -4.67
N VAL A 54 -0.53 -6.34 -3.80
CA VAL A 54 0.64 -5.49 -4.05
C VAL A 54 1.96 -6.20 -3.67
N PHE A 55 2.06 -6.71 -2.45
CA PHE A 55 3.29 -7.30 -1.90
C PHE A 55 3.88 -8.41 -2.78
N PRO A 56 3.11 -9.40 -3.28
CA PRO A 56 3.68 -10.50 -4.06
C PRO A 56 4.32 -10.04 -5.36
N VAL A 57 3.87 -8.92 -5.92
CA VAL A 57 4.36 -8.38 -7.19
C VAL A 57 5.56 -7.47 -6.98
N LEU A 58 5.52 -6.61 -5.94
CA LEU A 58 6.50 -5.53 -5.78
C LEU A 58 7.65 -5.84 -4.81
N GLN A 59 7.54 -6.86 -3.96
CA GLN A 59 8.59 -7.18 -2.98
C GLN A 59 9.98 -7.40 -3.60
N GLY A 60 10.05 -7.76 -4.88
CA GLY A 60 11.31 -7.98 -5.59
C GLY A 60 12.17 -6.73 -5.70
N ASN A 61 11.54 -5.55 -5.74
CA ASN A 61 12.24 -4.28 -5.87
C ASN A 61 13.11 -3.97 -4.63
N LEU A 62 12.63 -4.37 -3.44
CA LEU A 62 13.39 -4.24 -2.18
C LEU A 62 14.52 -5.27 -2.02
N LYS A 63 14.63 -6.26 -2.93
CA LYS A 63 15.66 -7.31 -2.88
C LYS A 63 16.83 -7.06 -3.81
N SER A 64 16.70 -6.12 -4.73
CA SER A 64 17.71 -5.80 -5.73
C SER A 64 17.74 -4.30 -5.90
N VAL A 65 18.84 -3.66 -5.49
CA VAL A 65 19.08 -2.23 -5.73
C VAL A 65 19.12 -2.03 -7.25
N ALA A 66 18.07 -1.49 -7.82
CA ALA A 66 17.85 -1.50 -9.26
C ALA A 66 17.74 -0.08 -9.81
N GLY A 67 18.68 0.80 -9.47
CA GLY A 67 18.69 2.19 -9.97
C GLY A 67 17.53 3.03 -9.44
N GLU A 68 17.49 4.32 -9.78
CA GLU A 68 16.47 5.23 -9.24
C GLU A 68 15.09 4.98 -9.88
N TRP A 69 14.18 4.35 -9.13
CA TRP A 69 12.78 4.24 -9.50
C TRP A 69 11.95 5.36 -8.84
N ALA A 70 11.12 6.03 -9.62
CA ALA A 70 10.21 7.08 -9.14
C ALA A 70 8.78 6.55 -8.85
N GLY A 71 8.57 5.23 -8.85
CA GLY A 71 7.26 4.59 -8.72
C GLY A 71 6.87 3.75 -9.94
N TRP A 72 5.59 3.41 -10.03
CA TRP A 72 5.02 2.60 -11.11
C TRP A 72 3.94 3.39 -11.85
N PRO A 73 3.94 3.42 -13.19
CA PRO A 73 2.82 3.94 -13.96
C PRO A 73 1.53 3.12 -13.74
N ASP A 74 0.37 3.77 -13.82
CA ASP A 74 -0.95 3.13 -13.66
C ASP A 74 -1.11 1.91 -14.58
N GLU A 75 -0.76 2.06 -15.85
CA GLU A 75 -0.79 0.99 -16.86
C GLU A 75 0.09 -0.21 -16.49
N TRP A 76 1.20 0.02 -15.78
CA TRP A 76 2.06 -1.05 -15.29
C TRP A 76 1.36 -1.80 -14.15
N LEU A 77 0.83 -1.07 -13.16
CA LEU A 77 0.11 -1.70 -12.04
C LEU A 77 -1.11 -2.50 -12.53
N LEU A 78 -1.90 -1.93 -13.44
CA LEU A 78 -3.05 -2.59 -14.06
C LEU A 78 -2.67 -3.86 -14.85
N LYS A 79 -1.46 -3.91 -15.39
CA LYS A 79 -0.96 -5.06 -16.15
C LYS A 79 -0.47 -6.19 -15.26
N TYR A 80 0.16 -5.88 -14.13
CA TYR A 80 0.89 -6.87 -13.31
C TYR A 80 0.21 -7.21 -11.98
N ILE A 81 -0.65 -6.35 -11.45
CA ILE A 81 -1.42 -6.60 -10.23
C ILE A 81 -2.81 -7.11 -10.62
N SER A 82 -3.28 -8.13 -9.90
CA SER A 82 -4.60 -8.72 -10.10
C SER A 82 -5.44 -8.58 -8.85
N VAL A 83 -6.71 -8.22 -9.02
CA VAL A 83 -7.70 -8.17 -7.93
C VAL A 83 -7.83 -9.54 -7.28
N ARG A 84 -7.84 -9.56 -5.96
CA ARG A 84 -8.07 -10.74 -5.12
C ARG A 84 -9.36 -10.57 -4.31
N GLU A 85 -9.87 -11.70 -3.83
CA GLU A 85 -10.96 -11.67 -2.86
C GLU A 85 -10.46 -11.06 -1.54
N LEU A 86 -11.24 -10.13 -1.00
CA LEU A 86 -10.91 -9.45 0.24
C LEU A 86 -11.12 -10.41 1.41
N ALA A 87 -10.01 -10.76 2.07
CA ALA A 87 -9.99 -11.63 3.23
C ALA A 87 -8.95 -11.16 4.26
N PRO A 88 -9.11 -11.50 5.55
CA PRO A 88 -8.11 -11.16 6.56
C PRO A 88 -6.72 -11.68 6.18
N ALA A 89 -5.79 -10.75 5.96
CA ALA A 89 -4.41 -11.07 5.63
C ALA A 89 -3.52 -11.14 6.86
N LYS A 90 -2.43 -11.91 6.74
CA LYS A 90 -1.32 -11.93 7.69
C LYS A 90 -0.07 -11.38 7.01
N PRO A 91 0.75 -10.58 7.70
CA PRO A 91 2.04 -10.16 7.17
C PRO A 91 2.91 -11.33 6.73
N ALA A 92 3.61 -11.14 5.61
CA ALA A 92 4.69 -12.02 5.24
C ALA A 92 5.82 -11.91 6.27
N ARG A 93 6.62 -12.98 6.42
CA ARG A 93 7.76 -13.01 7.36
C ARG A 93 9.08 -12.73 6.65
N GLY A 94 10.07 -12.29 7.43
CA GLY A 94 11.43 -12.01 6.96
C GLY A 94 11.58 -10.55 6.57
N TRP A 95 12.81 -10.11 6.28
CA TRP A 95 13.15 -8.68 6.31
C TRP A 95 12.21 -7.78 5.48
N VAL A 96 11.83 -8.18 4.25
CA VAL A 96 10.91 -7.40 3.41
C VAL A 96 9.51 -7.38 4.02
N GLY A 97 9.02 -8.53 4.51
CA GLY A 97 7.71 -8.60 5.16
C GLY A 97 7.68 -7.78 6.45
N ASP A 98 8.73 -7.86 7.25
CA ASP A 98 8.85 -7.12 8.50
C ASP A 98 8.90 -5.60 8.25
N GLU A 99 9.62 -5.16 7.20
CA GLU A 99 9.68 -3.75 6.80
C GLU A 99 8.34 -3.23 6.26
N ILE A 100 7.67 -3.99 5.39
CA ILE A 100 6.34 -3.61 4.90
C ILE A 100 5.32 -3.57 6.04
N ASN A 101 5.41 -4.47 7.02
CA ASN A 101 4.58 -4.42 8.21
C ASN A 101 4.87 -3.17 9.07
N ARG A 102 6.15 -2.78 9.21
CA ARG A 102 6.53 -1.53 9.90
C ARG A 102 5.93 -0.30 9.20
N CYS A 103 5.97 -0.25 7.87
CA CYS A 103 5.35 0.79 7.07
C CYS A 103 3.82 0.84 7.28
N TRP A 104 3.17 -0.32 7.29
CA TRP A 104 1.74 -0.42 7.57
C TRP A 104 1.37 0.07 8.98
N GLU A 105 2.11 -0.34 10.01
CA GLU A 105 1.91 0.14 11.39
C GLU A 105 2.07 1.65 11.52
N GLU A 106 2.93 2.24 10.71
CA GLU A 106 3.16 3.68 10.68
C GLU A 106 2.00 4.45 10.03
N VAL A 107 1.35 3.88 9.01
CA VAL A 107 0.07 4.39 8.51
C VAL A 107 -1.03 4.30 9.57
N LEU A 108 -1.12 3.17 10.28
CA LEU A 108 -2.10 3.01 11.36
C LEU A 108 -1.89 4.03 12.48
N ARG A 109 -0.65 4.39 12.81
CA ARG A 109 -0.34 5.44 13.80
C ARG A 109 -0.86 6.80 13.35
N ARG A 110 -0.70 7.15 12.06
CA ARG A 110 -1.22 8.41 11.50
C ARG A 110 -2.73 8.49 11.54
N LEU A 111 -3.41 7.42 11.10
CA LEU A 111 -4.87 7.36 11.10
C LEU A 111 -5.46 7.47 12.51
N LYS A 112 -4.78 6.91 13.52
CA LYS A 112 -5.16 7.07 14.94
C LYS A 112 -4.90 8.49 15.45
N SER A 113 -3.81 9.12 15.01
CA SER A 113 -3.42 10.48 15.43
C SER A 113 -4.27 11.56 14.77
N ALA A 114 -4.82 11.28 13.59
CA ALA A 114 -5.80 12.11 12.88
C ALA A 114 -7.23 12.02 13.48
N GLY A 115 -7.36 11.50 14.71
CA GLY A 115 -8.62 11.41 15.46
C GLY A 115 -9.44 12.70 15.38
N PRO A 116 -10.78 12.59 15.49
CA PRO A 116 -11.74 13.45 14.80
C PRO A 116 -11.39 14.92 14.98
N VAL A 117 -10.81 15.53 13.93
CA VAL A 117 -10.85 16.98 13.76
C VAL A 117 -12.33 17.33 13.80
N GLY A 118 -12.74 18.01 14.87
CA GLY A 118 -14.13 18.23 15.19
C GLY A 118 -14.91 18.72 13.98
N ARG A 119 -16.04 18.07 13.70
CA ARG A 119 -17.11 18.69 12.93
C ARG A 119 -17.40 20.04 13.60
N ARG A 120 -17.03 21.14 12.97
CA ARG A 120 -17.60 22.46 13.19
C ARG A 120 -18.25 22.90 11.90
#